data_AF-A0A2G9P1B5-F1
#
_entry.id   AF-A0A2G9P1B5-F1
#
_cell.length_a   1.000
_cell.length_b   1.000
_cell.length_c   1.000
_cell.angle_alpha   90.00
_cell.angle_beta   90.00
_cell.angle_gamma   90.00
#
_symmetry.space_group_name_H-M   'P 1'
#
loop_
_entity.id
_entity.type
_entity.pdbx_description
1 polymer ?
#
loop_
_entity_poly.entity_id
_entity_poly.type
_entity_poly.pdbx_seq_one_letter_code
_entity_poly.pdbx_strand_id
1 'polypeptide(L)'
;QGRPGEDGFISLKRHSDHIRKFIDKPLKFVSWEDDYVSAIKEMKNGEVIVLDNPRLMKEEQEKKTPVEHAKDGFIKNLGPLGDL
;
A
#
# COMPACT_ATOMS: atom_id res chain seq x y z
N GLN A 1 -6.90 5.87 -6.44
CA GLN A 1 -5.91 6.57 -7.28
C GLN A 1 -5.95 6.01 -8.70
N GLY A 2 -6.03 6.88 -9.71
CA GLY A 2 -5.98 6.54 -11.14
C GLY A 2 -4.58 6.13 -11.60
N ARG A 3 -4.29 6.35 -12.87
CA ARG A 3 -2.98 6.09 -13.49
C ARG A 3 -2.16 7.37 -13.65
N PRO A 4 -0.83 7.29 -13.75
CA PRO A 4 -0.01 8.45 -14.10
C PRO A 4 -0.57 9.14 -15.35
N GLY A 5 -0.81 10.44 -15.26
CA GLY A 5 -1.41 11.24 -16.34
C GLY A 5 -2.94 11.37 -16.30
N GLU A 6 -3.63 10.68 -15.40
CA GLU A 6 -5.06 10.88 -15.16
C GLU A 6 -5.28 11.85 -13.98
N ASP A 7 -6.33 12.68 -14.05
CA ASP A 7 -6.74 13.59 -12.97
C ASP A 7 -7.01 12.85 -11.64
N GLY A 8 -7.35 11.57 -11.72
CA GLY A 8 -7.57 10.70 -10.56
C GLY A 8 -6.30 10.21 -9.87
N PHE A 9 -5.11 10.56 -10.34
CA PHE A 9 -3.83 10.12 -9.78
C PHE A 9 -3.50 10.80 -8.43
N ILE A 10 -4.30 10.53 -7.40
CA ILE A 10 -4.19 11.02 -6.02
C ILE A 10 -3.94 9.93 -4.96
N SER A 11 -3.09 10.21 -3.97
CA SER A 11 -2.76 9.29 -2.85
C SER A 11 -4.00 8.63 -2.22
N LEU A 12 -3.83 7.40 -1.72
CA LEU A 12 -4.85 6.70 -0.96
C LEU A 12 -5.13 7.34 0.41
N LYS A 13 -4.37 8.36 0.84
CA LYS A 13 -4.64 9.09 2.08
C LYS A 13 -6.10 9.53 2.23
N ARG A 14 -6.67 10.14 1.18
CA ARG A 14 -8.08 10.57 1.18
C ARG A 14 -9.04 9.38 1.28
N HIS A 15 -8.66 8.24 0.72
CA HIS A 15 -9.46 7.01 0.77
C HIS A 15 -9.43 6.45 2.19
N SER A 16 -8.26 6.41 2.83
CA SER A 16 -8.08 6.03 4.24
C SER A 16 -8.92 6.89 5.20
N ASP A 17 -8.93 8.21 5.00
CA ASP A 17 -9.74 9.14 5.80
C ASP A 17 -11.25 8.93 5.58
N HIS A 18 -11.65 8.41 4.42
CA HIS A 18 -13.04 8.04 4.16
C HIS A 18 -13.40 6.70 4.81
N ILE A 19 -12.54 5.68 4.67
CA ILE A 19 -12.72 4.34 5.26
C ILE A 19 -12.86 4.43 6.77
N ARG A 20 -12.07 5.29 7.43
CA ARG A 20 -12.16 5.58 8.88
C ARG A 20 -13.57 5.93 9.36
N LYS A 21 -14.45 6.45 8.49
CA LYS A 21 -15.83 6.80 8.86
C LYS A 21 -16.78 5.60 8.90
N PHE A 22 -16.39 4.48 8.30
CA PHE A 22 -17.23 3.28 8.16
C PHE A 22 -16.78 2.11 9.02
N ILE A 23 -15.57 2.19 9.59
CA ILE A 23 -15.02 1.13 10.44
C ILE A 23 -14.86 1.66 11.87
N ASP A 24 -15.21 0.84 12.84
CA ASP A 24 -14.98 1.11 14.27
C ASP A 24 -13.61 0.55 14.72
N LYS A 25 -12.62 0.63 13.84
CA LYS A 25 -11.28 0.08 14.05
C LYS A 25 -10.22 1.14 13.81
N PRO A 26 -9.09 1.12 14.56
CA PRO A 26 -7.97 2.00 14.28
C PRO A 26 -7.42 1.73 12.87
N LEU A 27 -7.42 2.76 12.03
CA LEU A 27 -6.84 2.71 10.70
C LEU A 27 -5.64 3.62 10.60
N LYS A 28 -4.49 3.07 10.21
CA LYS A 28 -3.25 3.79 9.91
C LYS A 28 -3.08 3.88 8.40
N PHE A 29 -2.79 5.08 7.91
CA PHE A 29 -2.33 5.27 6.53
C PHE A 29 -0.80 5.39 6.54
N VAL A 30 -0.14 4.76 5.58
CA VAL A 30 1.32 4.76 5.43
C VAL A 30 1.69 5.06 3.99
N SER A 31 2.51 6.08 3.78
CA SER A 31 3.03 6.42 2.46
C SER A 31 4.18 5.49 2.06
N TRP A 32 4.52 5.44 0.76
CA TRP A 32 5.71 4.70 0.32
C TRP A 32 7.03 5.35 0.76
N GLU A 33 7.00 6.61 1.21
CA GLU A 33 8.16 7.30 1.78
C GLU A 33 8.37 6.94 3.27
N ASP A 34 7.34 6.41 3.93
CA ASP A 34 7.41 5.94 5.30
C ASP A 34 7.95 4.51 5.39
N ASP A 35 8.46 4.13 6.57
CA ASP A 35 8.84 2.76 6.86
C ASP A 35 7.59 1.87 7.06
N TYR A 36 7.04 1.41 5.94
CA TYR A 36 5.89 0.51 5.92
C TYR A 36 6.19 -0.85 6.54
N VAL A 37 7.44 -1.32 6.51
CA VAL A 37 7.82 -2.61 7.09
C VAL A 37 7.68 -2.55 8.61
N SER A 38 8.24 -1.52 9.24
CA SER A 38 8.08 -1.30 10.67
C SER A 38 6.61 -1.04 11.03
N ALA A 39 5.92 -0.23 10.23
CA ALA A 39 4.51 0.07 10.48
C ALA A 39 3.60 -1.16 10.44
N ILE A 40 3.87 -2.15 9.57
CA ILE A 40 3.14 -3.42 9.51
C ILE A 40 3.52 -4.33 10.69
N LYS A 41 4.82 -4.43 11.02
CA LYS A 41 5.30 -5.28 12.12
C LYS A 41 4.83 -4.83 13.50
N GLU A 42 4.59 -3.54 13.68
CA GLU A 42 4.09 -2.96 14.93
C GLU A 42 2.56 -3.05 15.09
N MET A 43 1.86 -3.55 14.07
CA MET A 43 0.40 -3.65 14.10
C MET A 43 -0.08 -4.57 15.21
N LYS A 44 -1.18 -4.17 15.84
CA LYS A 44 -1.88 -4.98 16.84
C LYS A 44 -3.08 -5.68 16.22
N ASN A 45 -3.49 -6.78 16.84
CA ASN A 45 -4.70 -7.49 16.44
C ASN A 45 -5.91 -6.55 16.38
N GLY A 46 -6.56 -6.54 15.22
CA GLY A 46 -7.74 -5.71 14.97
C GLY A 46 -7.44 -4.32 14.39
N GLU A 47 -6.18 -3.91 14.29
CA GLU A 47 -5.79 -2.69 13.56
C GLU A 47 -5.83 -2.90 12.05
N VAL A 48 -6.07 -1.82 11.32
CA VAL A 48 -6.10 -1.80 9.86
C VAL A 48 -5.01 -0.85 9.37
N ILE A 49 -4.25 -1.29 8.37
CA ILE A 49 -3.28 -0.44 7.68
C ILE A 49 -3.68 -0.28 6.22
N VAL A 50 -3.54 0.93 5.70
CA VAL A 50 -3.71 1.24 4.27
C VAL A 50 -2.38 1.79 3.79
N LEU A 51 -1.70 1.02 2.96
CA LEU A 51 -0.53 1.48 2.21
C LEU A 51 -0.99 2.38 1.07
N ASP A 52 -0.14 3.29 0.65
CA ASP A 52 -0.45 4.20 -0.45
C ASP A 52 -0.62 3.48 -1.79
N ASN A 53 -1.05 4.21 -2.81
CA ASN A 53 -1.28 3.68 -4.13
C ASN A 53 0.01 3.05 -4.69
N PRO A 54 0.03 1.74 -4.99
CA PRO A 54 1.23 1.07 -5.48
C PRO A 54 1.67 1.62 -6.85
N ARG A 55 0.77 2.22 -7.63
CA ARG A 55 1.14 2.89 -8.89
C ARG A 55 1.99 4.16 -8.70
N LEU A 56 2.26 4.59 -7.47
CA LEU A 56 3.30 5.60 -7.22
C LEU A 56 4.71 5.00 -7.31
N MET A 57 4.84 3.68 -7.21
CA MET A 57 6.11 2.98 -7.36
C MET A 57 6.39 2.74 -8.84
N LYS A 58 7.57 3.15 -9.30
CA LYS A 58 7.99 2.97 -10.71
C LYS A 58 7.98 1.50 -11.13
N GLU A 59 8.44 0.61 -10.24
CA GLU A 59 8.52 -0.83 -10.50
C GLU A 59 7.15 -1.47 -10.78
N GLU A 60 6.07 -0.97 -10.17
CA GLU A 60 4.71 -1.47 -10.40
C GLU A 60 4.15 -1.03 -11.76
N GLN A 61 4.58 0.12 -12.26
CA GLN A 61 4.11 0.64 -13.55
C GLN A 61 4.75 -0.07 -14.75
N GLU A 62 5.86 -0.80 -14.53
CA GLU A 62 6.55 -1.51 -15.60
C GLU A 62 5.71 -2.68 -16.10
N LYS A 63 5.67 -2.87 -17.43
CA LYS A 63 4.96 -4.01 -18.02
C LYS A 63 5.80 -5.28 -17.86
N LYS A 64 5.62 -5.99 -16.75
CA LYS A 64 6.25 -7.28 -16.49
C LYS A 64 5.20 -8.38 -16.34
N THR A 65 5.63 -9.62 -16.51
CA THR A 65 4.81 -10.78 -16.13
C THR A 65 4.68 -10.86 -14.60
N PRO A 66 3.65 -11.54 -14.06
CA PRO A 66 3.53 -11.73 -12.61
C PRO A 66 4.77 -12.37 -11.95
N VAL A 67 5.44 -13.29 -12.65
CA VAL A 67 6.65 -13.97 -12.18
C VAL A 67 7.84 -13.00 -12.09
N GLU A 68 7.92 -12.04 -13.00
CA GLU A 68 8.94 -10.99 -12.98
C GLU A 68 8.65 -9.97 -11.89
N HIS A 69 7.40 -9.51 -11.73
CA HIS A 69 7.00 -8.63 -10.62
C HIS A 69 7.24 -9.27 -9.26
N ALA A 70 7.03 -10.58 -9.11
CA ALA A 70 7.32 -11.30 -7.87
C ALA A 70 8.80 -11.22 -7.46
N LYS A 71 9.71 -10.88 -8.39
CA LYS A 71 11.14 -10.72 -8.10
C LYS A 71 11.51 -9.29 -7.71
N ASP A 72 10.63 -8.32 -7.91
CA ASP A 72 10.85 -6.92 -7.57
C ASP A 72 11.11 -6.78 -6.06
N GLY A 73 12.03 -5.88 -5.68
CA GLY A 73 12.46 -5.73 -4.29
C GLY A 73 11.30 -5.35 -3.38
N PHE A 74 10.39 -4.52 -3.89
CA PHE A 74 9.16 -4.17 -3.20
C PHE A 74 8.29 -5.39 -2.85
N ILE A 75 8.03 -6.29 -3.80
CA ILE A 75 7.20 -7.47 -3.58
C ILE A 75 7.90 -8.46 -2.63
N LYS A 76 9.22 -8.63 -2.76
CA LYS A 76 10.00 -9.46 -1.83
C LYS A 76 9.99 -8.96 -0.39
N ASN A 77 9.90 -7.64 -0.20
CA ASN A 77 9.83 -7.04 1.13
C ASN A 77 8.43 -7.09 1.72
N LEU A 78 7.40 -6.85 0.89
CA LEU A 78 6.01 -6.80 1.34
C LEU A 78 5.39 -8.19 1.50
N GLY A 79 5.70 -9.13 0.61
CA GLY A 79 5.12 -10.48 0.60
C GLY A 79 5.24 -11.23 1.93
N PRO A 80 6.42 -11.28 2.58
CA PRO A 80 6.59 -11.94 3.87
C PRO A 80 5.90 -11.27 5.06
N LEU A 81 5.31 -10.08 4.88
CA LEU A 81 4.61 -9.35 5.95
C LEU A 81 3.13 -9.74 6.05
N GLY A 82 2.65 -10.63 5.18
CA GLY A 82 1.30 -11.19 5.23
C GLY A 82 1.34 -12.71 5.12
N ASP A 83 0.56 -13.38 5.96
CA ASP A 83 0.61 -14.84 6.15
C ASP A 83 -0.50 -15.60 5.40
N LEU A 84 -1.06 -15.04 4.32
CA LEU A 84 -2.34 -15.45 3.73
C LEU A 84 -2.41 -16.93 3.28
#